data_AF-A0A952DXD9-F1
#
_entry.id   AF-A0A952DXD9-F1
#
_cell.length_a   1.000
_cell.length_b   1.000
_cell.length_c   1.000
_cell.angle_alpha   90.00
_cell.angle_beta   90.00
_cell.angle_gamma   90.00
#
_symmetry.space_group_name_H-M   'P 1'
#
loop_
_entity.id
_entity.type
_entity.pdbx_description
1 polymer ?
#
loop_
_entity_poly.entity_id
_entity_poly.type
_entity_poly.pdbx_seq_one_letter_code
_entity_poly.pdbx_strand_id
1 'polypeptide(L)'
;MSSILRPLQLEDTTPEPVRSLAKSRRPVAPPNKPIFRPRFSPKEQPTFPSASLPVVPWKEYFLHLPILMLGLLAYIGVAFIFLTIEPSSIQNVLLPNTYLPLLAVAAAGHFCLFSFLFLNSRRGFLISLGLTALLFLRLQQVLTVPLTFWITLSLISIELGVLLVSRLVSRAKGTLSLPKLPQWKYSATRSEAARNPELQPFTEPPKHTPKHGRKRKRRFFGK
;
A
#
# COMPACT_ATOMS: atom_id res chain seq x y z
N MET A 1 0.66 -42.39 41.80
CA MET A 1 1.96 -42.91 42.27
C MET A 1 3.06 -41.94 41.81
N SER A 2 3.94 -41.59 42.74
CA SER A 2 5.26 -40.92 42.57
C SER A 2 5.30 -39.59 41.79
N SER A 3 5.16 -38.40 42.40
CA SER A 3 6.14 -37.64 43.21
C SER A 3 7.56 -37.62 42.64
N ILE A 4 8.09 -36.43 42.31
CA ILE A 4 9.40 -35.91 42.74
C ILE A 4 9.48 -34.40 42.41
N LEU A 5 9.42 -33.62 43.48
CA LEU A 5 9.88 -32.24 43.61
C LEU A 5 11.41 -32.24 43.72
N ARG A 6 12.11 -31.24 43.17
CA ARG A 6 13.45 -30.81 43.63
C ARG A 6 13.82 -29.42 43.08
N PRO A 7 14.76 -28.69 43.71
CA PRO A 7 14.42 -27.47 44.43
C PRO A 7 15.24 -26.25 44.00
N LEU A 8 14.86 -25.13 44.61
CA LEU A 8 15.53 -23.84 44.67
C LEU A 8 17.00 -23.92 45.16
N GLN A 9 17.86 -23.14 44.51
CA GLN A 9 19.09 -22.51 45.06
C GLN A 9 19.04 -21.06 44.56
N LEU A 10 18.94 -19.97 45.34
CA LEU A 10 19.42 -19.54 46.66
C LEU A 10 20.94 -19.36 46.79
N GLU A 11 21.30 -18.14 47.22
CA GLU A 11 22.64 -17.57 47.50
C GLU A 11 23.56 -17.40 46.26
N ASP A 12 24.23 -16.27 46.03
CA ASP A 12 24.97 -15.53 47.04
C ASP A 12 25.10 -14.02 46.75
N THR A 13 25.04 -13.30 47.86
CA THR A 13 25.23 -11.86 48.06
C THR A 13 26.71 -11.47 48.00
N THR A 14 27.05 -10.37 47.31
CA THR A 14 28.20 -9.56 47.73
C THR A 14 28.07 -8.11 47.27
N PRO A 15 27.75 -7.18 48.19
CA PRO A 15 28.05 -5.76 48.03
C PRO A 15 29.21 -5.39 48.96
N GLU A 16 30.27 -4.80 48.42
CA GLU A 16 31.34 -4.16 49.22
C GLU A 16 31.94 -2.96 48.42
N PRO A 17 32.58 -1.99 49.09
CA PRO A 17 32.23 -0.58 49.02
C PRO A 17 33.42 0.33 48.63
N VAL A 18 33.07 1.56 48.25
CA VAL A 18 33.70 2.85 48.61
C VAL A 18 35.24 2.94 48.71
N ARG A 19 35.84 3.84 47.90
CA ARG A 19 36.82 4.90 48.29
C ARG A 19 37.45 5.49 47.01
N SER A 20 37.07 6.71 46.59
CA SER A 20 37.57 8.03 47.02
C SER A 20 39.02 8.33 46.63
N LEU A 21 39.24 9.58 46.17
CA LEU A 21 40.50 10.31 45.91
C LEU A 21 40.81 10.42 44.41
N ALA A 22 40.65 11.57 43.76
CA ALA A 22 41.16 12.92 44.01
C ALA A 22 42.07 13.31 42.82
N LYS A 23 41.73 14.46 42.24
CA LYS A 23 42.70 15.50 41.86
C LYS A 23 43.62 15.17 40.67
N SER A 24 43.17 15.59 39.49
CA SER A 24 44.09 16.18 38.51
C SER A 24 43.40 17.31 37.76
N ARG A 25 43.41 18.49 38.39
CA ARG A 25 43.21 19.77 37.68
C ARG A 25 44.44 19.98 36.80
N ARG A 26 44.27 19.87 35.48
CA ARG A 26 45.26 20.40 34.52
C ARG A 26 44.81 21.77 34.01
N PRO A 27 45.76 22.67 33.71
CA PRO A 27 45.47 24.05 33.36
C PRO A 27 45.00 24.18 31.89
N VAL A 28 43.98 25.02 31.74
CA VAL A 28 43.55 25.83 30.60
C VAL A 28 44.53 25.87 29.41
N ALA A 29 44.10 25.30 28.28
CA ALA A 29 44.50 25.77 26.95
C ALA A 29 43.39 26.69 26.41
N PRO A 30 43.72 27.82 25.76
CA PRO A 30 42.73 28.79 25.30
C PRO A 30 41.79 28.21 24.22
N PRO A 31 40.55 28.72 24.14
CA PRO A 31 39.57 28.25 23.18
C PRO A 31 40.06 28.57 21.76
N ASN A 32 40.42 27.52 21.03
CA ASN A 32 40.62 27.56 19.60
C ASN A 32 39.30 28.05 18.99
N LYS A 33 39.25 29.34 18.61
CA LYS A 33 38.08 29.91 17.93
C LYS A 33 37.84 29.02 16.72
N PRO A 34 36.67 28.36 16.59
CA PRO A 34 36.38 27.62 15.39
C PRO A 34 36.41 28.64 14.26
N ILE A 35 37.43 28.54 13.41
CA ILE A 35 37.48 29.23 12.13
C ILE A 35 36.20 28.79 11.44
N PHE A 36 35.22 29.69 11.45
CA PHE A 36 33.99 29.56 10.71
C PHE A 36 34.40 29.64 9.25
N ARG A 37 34.90 28.52 8.71
CA ARG A 37 34.91 28.34 7.26
C ARG A 37 33.44 28.40 6.90
N PRO A 38 32.97 29.41 6.13
CA PRO A 38 31.67 29.29 5.52
C PRO A 38 31.74 28.00 4.71
N ARG A 39 31.11 26.95 5.25
CA ARG A 39 30.85 25.73 4.54
C ARG A 39 29.95 26.22 3.43
N PHE A 40 30.54 26.47 2.26
CA PHE A 40 29.79 26.66 1.04
C PHE A 40 28.93 25.41 0.94
N SER A 41 27.69 25.51 1.44
CA SER A 41 26.65 24.56 1.13
C SER A 41 26.66 24.50 -0.39
N PRO A 42 27.03 23.36 -0.99
CA PRO A 42 27.01 23.22 -2.42
C PRO A 42 25.65 23.73 -2.85
N LYS A 43 25.67 24.82 -3.63
CA LYS A 43 24.50 25.41 -4.29
C LYS A 43 23.62 24.23 -4.66
N GLU A 44 22.44 24.16 -4.06
CA GLU A 44 21.41 23.21 -4.45
C GLU A 44 21.33 23.31 -5.96
N GLN A 45 21.97 22.35 -6.64
CA GLN A 45 21.86 22.26 -8.08
C GLN A 45 20.36 22.11 -8.29
N PRO A 46 19.73 22.96 -9.11
CA PRO A 46 18.38 22.70 -9.56
C PRO A 46 18.48 21.40 -10.33
N THR A 47 18.26 20.28 -9.63
CA THR A 47 18.05 18.98 -10.22
C THR A 47 16.78 19.14 -11.02
N PHE A 48 16.97 19.52 -12.29
CA PHE A 48 15.96 19.33 -13.31
C PHE A 48 15.40 17.92 -13.08
N PRO A 49 14.07 17.75 -12.98
CA PRO A 49 13.48 16.45 -12.82
C PRO A 49 13.81 15.67 -14.09
N SER A 50 14.93 14.96 -14.09
CA SER A 50 15.26 13.97 -15.09
C SER A 50 14.05 13.05 -15.09
N ALA A 51 13.32 13.07 -16.20
CA ALA A 51 12.16 12.21 -16.42
C ALA A 51 12.65 10.76 -16.46
N SER A 52 12.99 10.21 -15.30
CA SER A 52 13.25 8.81 -15.13
C SER A 52 11.92 8.14 -15.41
N LEU A 53 11.84 7.49 -16.57
CA LEU A 53 10.73 6.61 -16.90
C LEU A 53 10.51 5.68 -15.71
N PRO A 54 9.26 5.44 -15.30
CA PRO A 54 8.98 4.59 -14.16
C PRO A 54 9.58 3.22 -14.44
N VAL A 55 10.64 2.88 -13.71
CA VAL A 55 11.26 1.56 -13.76
C VAL A 55 10.19 0.61 -13.22
N VAL A 56 9.56 -0.14 -14.12
CA VAL A 56 8.56 -1.15 -13.74
C VAL A 56 9.28 -2.19 -12.89
N PRO A 57 8.85 -2.46 -11.64
CA PRO A 57 9.53 -3.42 -10.78
C PRO A 57 9.20 -4.85 -11.24
N TRP A 58 9.96 -5.35 -12.22
CA TRP A 58 9.82 -6.70 -12.80
C TRP A 58 9.77 -7.80 -11.73
N LYS A 59 10.42 -7.60 -10.57
CA LYS A 59 10.43 -8.54 -9.45
C LYS A 59 9.02 -8.87 -8.92
N GLU A 60 8.11 -7.91 -8.93
CA GLU A 60 6.74 -8.12 -8.46
C GLU A 60 5.94 -9.00 -9.43
N TYR A 61 6.19 -8.88 -10.74
CA TYR A 61 5.55 -9.70 -11.77
C TYR A 61 5.94 -11.17 -11.67
N PHE A 62 7.22 -11.48 -11.45
CA PHE A 62 7.68 -12.86 -11.30
C PHE A 62 7.02 -13.57 -10.11
N LEU A 63 6.71 -12.84 -9.04
CA LEU A 63 6.03 -13.39 -7.87
C LEU A 63 4.58 -13.80 -8.17
N HIS A 64 3.95 -13.19 -9.17
CA HIS A 64 2.58 -13.49 -9.61
C HIS A 64 2.51 -14.43 -10.82
N LEU A 65 3.64 -14.93 -11.30
CA LEU A 65 3.71 -15.89 -12.42
C LEU A 65 2.88 -17.17 -12.19
N PRO A 66 2.81 -17.76 -10.98
CA PRO A 66 1.95 -18.92 -10.73
C PRO A 66 0.46 -18.63 -10.97
N ILE A 67 0.01 -17.41 -10.68
CA ILE A 67 -1.38 -16.98 -10.96
C ILE A 67 -1.62 -16.88 -12.46
N LEU A 68 -0.65 -16.38 -13.23
CA LEU A 68 -0.74 -16.36 -14.68
C LEU A 68 -0.84 -17.79 -15.24
N MET A 69 -0.02 -18.72 -14.74
CA MET A 69 -0.06 -20.13 -15.14
C MET A 69 -1.41 -20.77 -14.81
N LEU A 70 -1.96 -20.50 -13.63
CA LEU A 70 -3.28 -20.97 -13.24
C LEU A 70 -4.39 -20.41 -14.15
N GLY A 71 -4.30 -19.12 -14.50
CA GLY A 71 -5.21 -18.50 -15.47
C GLY A 71 -5.10 -19.13 -16.85
N LEU A 72 -3.88 -19.38 -17.33
CA LEU A 72 -3.65 -20.05 -18.61
C LEU A 72 -4.21 -21.48 -18.61
N LEU A 73 -4.00 -22.22 -17.52
CA LEU A 73 -4.55 -23.56 -17.35
C LEU A 73 -6.09 -23.55 -17.36
N ALA A 74 -6.72 -22.55 -16.74
CA ALA A 74 -8.18 -22.38 -16.82
C ALA A 74 -8.63 -22.12 -18.26
N TYR A 75 -7.92 -21.29 -19.03
CA TYR A 75 -8.21 -21.07 -20.45
C TYR A 75 -8.01 -22.31 -21.31
N ILE A 76 -7.00 -23.12 -21.04
CA ILE A 76 -6.83 -24.43 -21.67
C ILE A 76 -8.03 -25.32 -21.36
N GLY A 77 -8.51 -25.31 -20.11
CA GLY A 77 -9.75 -26.00 -19.72
C GLY A 77 -10.96 -25.51 -20.51
N VAL A 78 -11.13 -24.20 -20.68
CA VAL A 78 -12.21 -23.64 -21.51
C VAL A 78 -12.08 -24.09 -22.97
N ALA A 79 -10.89 -24.01 -23.55
CA ALA A 79 -10.65 -24.44 -24.92
C ALA A 79 -10.91 -25.94 -25.09
N PHE A 80 -10.49 -26.76 -24.13
CA PHE A 80 -10.76 -28.19 -24.11
C PHE A 80 -12.26 -28.48 -24.08
N ILE A 81 -13.02 -27.78 -23.23
CA ILE A 81 -14.49 -27.90 -23.18
C ILE A 81 -15.11 -27.59 -24.54
N PHE A 82 -14.69 -26.50 -25.20
CA PHE A 82 -15.20 -26.12 -26.52
C PHE A 82 -14.87 -27.13 -27.62
N LEU A 83 -13.71 -27.80 -27.53
CA LEU A 83 -13.24 -28.73 -28.56
C LEU A 83 -13.78 -30.16 -28.36
N THR A 84 -14.05 -30.57 -27.13
CA THR A 84 -14.36 -31.97 -26.81
C THR A 84 -15.80 -32.20 -26.39
N ILE A 85 -16.49 -31.19 -25.87
CA ILE A 85 -17.82 -31.36 -25.30
C ILE A 85 -18.84 -30.64 -26.16
N GLU A 86 -19.88 -31.37 -26.56
CA GLU A 86 -21.00 -30.81 -27.29
C GLU A 86 -21.76 -29.81 -26.40
N PRO A 87 -22.05 -28.59 -26.87
CA PRO A 87 -22.61 -27.54 -26.03
C PRO A 87 -23.97 -27.92 -25.41
N SER A 88 -24.72 -28.79 -26.07
CA SER A 88 -25.99 -29.37 -25.60
C SER A 88 -25.83 -30.16 -24.28
N SER A 89 -24.69 -30.83 -24.08
CA SER A 89 -24.45 -31.67 -22.90
C SER A 89 -24.11 -30.88 -21.64
N ILE A 90 -23.69 -29.62 -21.76
CA ILE A 90 -23.24 -28.77 -20.63
C ILE A 90 -24.36 -27.82 -20.19
N GLN A 91 -25.40 -27.69 -21.00
CA GLN A 91 -26.59 -26.94 -20.65
C GLN A 91 -27.33 -27.64 -19.50
N ASN A 92 -28.01 -26.86 -18.66
CA ASN A 92 -28.96 -27.33 -17.64
C ASN A 92 -28.38 -27.86 -16.32
N VAL A 93 -27.11 -27.63 -16.01
CA VAL A 93 -26.52 -28.07 -14.73
C VAL A 93 -27.16 -27.40 -13.50
N LEU A 94 -27.80 -26.24 -13.65
CA LEU A 94 -28.50 -25.54 -12.55
C LEU A 94 -29.76 -24.78 -13.00
N LEU A 95 -29.69 -24.10 -14.15
CA LEU A 95 -30.83 -23.44 -14.78
C LEU A 95 -30.96 -23.92 -16.24
N PRO A 96 -32.19 -24.01 -16.77
CA PRO A 96 -32.40 -24.37 -18.16
C PRO A 96 -31.68 -23.39 -19.09
N ASN A 97 -31.07 -23.88 -20.18
CA ASN A 97 -30.32 -23.10 -21.17
C ASN A 97 -29.12 -22.31 -20.62
N THR A 98 -28.57 -22.72 -19.49
CA THR A 98 -27.50 -21.97 -18.82
C THR A 98 -26.19 -22.75 -18.79
N TYR A 99 -25.11 -22.12 -19.27
CA TYR A 99 -23.76 -22.72 -19.37
C TYR A 99 -22.91 -22.40 -18.13
N LEU A 100 -23.46 -22.64 -16.94
CA LEU A 100 -22.81 -22.28 -15.66
C LEU A 100 -21.40 -22.87 -15.47
N PRO A 101 -21.13 -24.15 -15.80
CA PRO A 101 -19.78 -24.72 -15.66
C PRO A 101 -18.75 -23.99 -16.51
N LEU A 102 -19.10 -23.70 -17.76
CA LEU A 102 -18.26 -22.93 -18.69
C LEU A 102 -18.00 -21.52 -18.13
N LEU A 103 -19.06 -20.87 -17.63
CA LEU A 103 -18.98 -19.53 -17.06
C LEU A 103 -18.06 -19.49 -15.84
N ALA A 104 -18.11 -20.50 -14.97
CA ALA A 104 -17.29 -20.57 -13.76
C ALA A 104 -15.81 -20.72 -14.11
N VAL A 105 -15.46 -21.60 -15.05
CA VAL A 105 -14.07 -21.77 -15.51
C VAL A 105 -13.58 -20.52 -16.22
N ALA A 106 -14.41 -19.91 -17.07
CA ALA A 106 -14.07 -18.65 -17.73
C ALA A 106 -13.86 -17.51 -16.73
N ALA A 107 -14.73 -17.39 -15.71
CA ALA A 107 -14.60 -16.40 -14.65
C ALA A 107 -13.29 -16.55 -13.87
N ALA A 108 -12.92 -17.79 -13.53
CA ALA A 108 -11.66 -18.07 -12.86
C ALA A 108 -10.45 -17.71 -13.73
N GLY A 109 -10.50 -18.04 -15.01
CA GLY A 109 -9.46 -17.67 -15.99
C GLY A 109 -9.31 -16.16 -16.14
N HIS A 110 -10.42 -15.44 -16.34
CA HIS A 110 -10.45 -13.99 -16.40
C HIS A 110 -9.90 -13.36 -15.11
N PHE A 111 -10.36 -13.82 -13.94
CA PHE A 111 -9.91 -13.30 -12.65
C PHE A 111 -8.40 -13.42 -12.49
N CYS A 112 -7.84 -14.61 -12.75
CA CYS A 112 -6.41 -14.83 -12.63
C CYS A 112 -5.60 -13.96 -13.60
N LEU A 113 -6.05 -13.87 -14.86
CA LEU A 113 -5.37 -13.09 -15.90
C LEU A 113 -5.38 -11.60 -15.58
N PHE A 114 -6.54 -11.02 -15.23
CA PHE A 114 -6.62 -9.59 -14.92
C PHE A 114 -6.02 -9.23 -13.56
N SER A 115 -6.09 -10.13 -12.59
CA SER A 115 -5.39 -9.95 -11.32
C SER A 115 -3.87 -9.84 -11.53
N PHE A 116 -3.31 -10.67 -12.41
CA PHE A 116 -1.90 -10.56 -12.84
C PHE A 116 -1.63 -9.27 -13.62
N LEU A 117 -2.46 -8.94 -14.61
CA LEU A 117 -2.25 -7.79 -15.49
C LEU A 117 -2.25 -6.45 -14.73
N PHE A 118 -3.13 -6.32 -13.74
CA PHE A 118 -3.27 -5.08 -12.95
C PHE A 118 -2.51 -5.09 -11.62
N LEU A 119 -1.85 -6.22 -11.26
CA LEU A 119 -1.29 -6.47 -9.92
C LEU A 119 -2.24 -6.07 -8.77
N ASN A 120 -3.55 -6.12 -9.01
CA ASN A 120 -4.56 -5.67 -8.06
C ASN A 120 -5.79 -6.56 -8.14
N SER A 121 -5.94 -7.39 -7.10
CA SER A 121 -7.05 -8.35 -6.99
C SER A 121 -8.43 -7.69 -7.06
N ARG A 122 -8.61 -6.48 -6.51
CA ARG A 122 -9.92 -5.81 -6.54
C ARG A 122 -10.33 -5.38 -7.95
N ARG A 123 -9.40 -4.82 -8.71
CA ARG A 123 -9.65 -4.39 -10.09
C ARG A 123 -9.80 -5.60 -11.01
N GLY A 124 -8.93 -6.60 -10.84
CA GLY A 124 -9.03 -7.85 -11.58
C GLY A 124 -10.38 -8.54 -11.40
N PHE A 125 -10.91 -8.56 -10.16
CA PHE A 125 -12.22 -9.13 -9.86
C PHE A 125 -13.38 -8.39 -10.54
N LEU A 126 -13.39 -7.05 -10.50
CA LEU A 126 -14.45 -6.27 -11.14
C LEU A 126 -14.47 -6.48 -12.65
N ILE A 127 -13.28 -6.48 -13.27
CA ILE A 127 -13.14 -6.67 -14.71
C ILE A 127 -13.52 -8.10 -15.11
N SER A 128 -13.09 -9.11 -14.34
CA SER A 128 -13.48 -10.50 -14.60
C SER A 128 -14.98 -10.70 -14.45
N LEU A 129 -15.62 -10.07 -13.46
CA LEU A 129 -17.06 -10.16 -13.28
C LEU A 129 -17.81 -9.53 -14.45
N GLY A 130 -17.37 -8.35 -14.90
CA GLY A 130 -17.93 -7.67 -16.07
C GLY A 130 -17.79 -8.49 -17.36
N LEU A 131 -16.62 -9.07 -17.61
CA LEU A 131 -16.39 -9.95 -18.77
C LEU A 131 -17.20 -11.24 -18.70
N THR A 132 -17.31 -11.85 -17.53
CA THR A 132 -18.12 -13.06 -17.32
C THR A 132 -19.59 -12.76 -17.55
N ALA A 133 -20.09 -11.61 -17.05
CA ALA A 133 -21.45 -11.16 -17.30
C ALA A 133 -21.68 -10.89 -18.81
N LEU A 134 -20.72 -10.27 -19.49
CA LEU A 134 -20.84 -10.04 -20.92
C LEU A 134 -20.88 -11.35 -21.72
N LEU A 135 -20.02 -12.31 -21.34
CA LEU A 135 -19.99 -13.65 -21.91
C LEU A 135 -21.33 -14.36 -21.68
N PHE A 136 -21.91 -14.22 -20.49
CA PHE A 136 -23.23 -14.74 -20.17
C PHE A 136 -24.32 -14.20 -21.09
N LEU A 137 -24.40 -12.87 -21.25
CA LEU A 137 -25.39 -12.26 -22.14
C LEU A 137 -25.19 -12.69 -23.61
N ARG A 138 -23.93 -12.88 -24.03
CA ARG A 138 -23.63 -13.38 -25.37
C ARG A 138 -24.08 -14.83 -25.57
N LEU A 139 -23.91 -15.69 -24.56
CA LEU A 139 -24.38 -17.08 -24.58
C LEU A 139 -25.91 -17.17 -24.61
N GLN A 140 -26.60 -16.21 -24.02
CA GLN A 140 -28.06 -16.07 -24.13
C GLN A 140 -28.53 -15.49 -25.48
N GLN A 141 -27.61 -15.23 -26.43
CA GLN A 141 -27.89 -14.65 -27.75
C GLN A 141 -28.56 -13.26 -27.72
N VAL A 142 -28.61 -12.59 -26.56
CA VAL A 142 -29.16 -11.23 -26.41
C VAL A 142 -28.28 -10.19 -27.10
N LEU A 143 -26.97 -10.43 -27.13
CA LEU A 143 -25.98 -9.53 -27.73
C LEU A 143 -25.46 -10.08 -29.06
N THR A 144 -25.36 -9.23 -30.08
CA THR A 144 -24.67 -9.53 -31.34
C THR A 144 -23.15 -9.36 -31.20
N VAL A 145 -22.37 -10.05 -32.04
CA VAL A 145 -20.89 -9.98 -32.07
C VAL A 145 -20.37 -8.52 -32.14
N PRO A 146 -20.83 -7.67 -33.09
CA PRO A 146 -20.34 -6.30 -33.18
C PRO A 146 -20.62 -5.50 -31.90
N LEU A 147 -21.81 -5.66 -31.32
CA LEU A 147 -22.21 -4.93 -30.12
C LEU A 147 -21.39 -5.37 -28.89
N THR A 148 -21.09 -6.66 -28.80
CA THR A 148 -20.22 -7.22 -27.76
C THR A 148 -18.81 -6.60 -27.84
N PHE A 149 -18.25 -6.50 -29.05
CA PHE A 149 -16.93 -5.89 -29.27
C PHE A 149 -16.89 -4.43 -28.81
N TRP A 150 -17.89 -3.63 -29.21
CA TRP A 150 -17.99 -2.23 -28.78
C TRP A 150 -18.11 -2.05 -27.27
N ILE A 151 -18.90 -2.90 -26.60
CA ILE A 151 -19.03 -2.87 -25.15
C ILE A 151 -17.70 -3.22 -24.48
N THR A 152 -17.00 -4.26 -24.93
CA THR A 152 -15.68 -4.60 -24.38
C THR A 152 -14.67 -3.48 -24.55
N LEU A 153 -14.64 -2.83 -25.72
CA LEU A 153 -13.73 -1.73 -26.01
C LEU A 153 -14.03 -0.52 -25.11
N SER A 154 -15.31 -0.21 -24.90
CA SER A 154 -15.75 0.86 -23.99
C SER A 154 -15.31 0.58 -22.54
N LEU A 155 -15.53 -0.64 -22.04
CA LEU A 155 -15.11 -1.07 -20.71
C LEU A 155 -13.58 -0.91 -20.50
N ILE A 156 -12.78 -1.37 -21.47
CA ILE A 156 -11.32 -1.24 -21.43
C ILE A 156 -10.91 0.24 -21.44
N SER A 157 -11.57 1.06 -22.26
CA SER A 157 -11.28 2.50 -22.35
C SER A 157 -11.58 3.23 -21.03
N ILE A 158 -12.67 2.88 -20.35
CA ILE A 158 -13.03 3.44 -19.04
C ILE A 158 -11.97 3.08 -17.99
N GLU A 159 -11.59 1.81 -17.89
CA GLU A 159 -10.56 1.37 -16.92
C GLU A 159 -9.21 2.05 -17.18
N LEU A 160 -8.81 2.19 -18.45
CA LEU A 160 -7.60 2.91 -18.82
C LEU A 160 -7.69 4.39 -18.42
N GLY A 161 -8.85 5.03 -18.61
CA GLY A 161 -9.12 6.39 -18.16
C GLY A 161 -9.00 6.55 -16.64
N VAL A 162 -9.59 5.65 -15.87
CA VAL A 162 -9.49 5.64 -14.40
C VAL A 162 -8.04 5.47 -13.95
N LEU A 163 -7.28 4.60 -14.61
CA LEU A 163 -5.85 4.42 -14.36
C LEU A 163 -5.06 5.71 -14.64
N LEU A 164 -5.30 6.37 -15.77
CA LEU A 164 -4.66 7.64 -16.13
C LEU A 164 -4.97 8.73 -15.10
N VAL A 165 -6.25 8.94 -14.76
CA VAL A 165 -6.67 9.94 -13.76
C VAL A 165 -6.02 9.64 -12.41
N SER A 166 -6.03 8.38 -11.97
CA SER A 166 -5.41 8.00 -10.69
C SER A 166 -3.90 8.28 -10.66
N ARG A 167 -3.20 8.11 -11.80
CA ARG A 167 -1.78 8.47 -11.95
C ARG A 167 -1.56 9.98 -11.95
N LEU A 168 -2.43 10.75 -12.61
CA LEU A 168 -2.35 12.22 -12.63
C LEU A 168 -2.58 12.83 -11.25
N VAL A 169 -3.60 12.36 -10.51
CA VAL A 169 -3.89 12.82 -9.14
C VAL A 169 -2.73 12.48 -8.20
N SER A 170 -2.12 11.31 -8.36
CA SER A 170 -0.95 10.92 -7.56
C SER A 170 0.25 11.82 -7.82
N ARG A 171 0.47 12.24 -9.08
CA ARG A 171 1.51 13.22 -9.43
C ARG A 171 1.22 14.60 -8.84
N ALA A 172 -0.01 15.08 -8.94
CA ALA A 172 -0.41 16.40 -8.43
C ALA A 172 -0.24 16.51 -6.90
N LYS A 173 -0.52 15.44 -6.16
CA LYS A 173 -0.30 15.39 -4.70
C LYS A 173 1.17 15.43 -4.31
N GLY A 174 2.06 14.87 -5.14
CA GLY A 174 3.52 14.95 -4.92
C GLY A 174 4.10 16.34 -5.13
N THR A 175 3.52 17.13 -6.04
CA THR A 175 3.93 18.52 -6.28
C THR A 175 3.32 19.53 -5.30
N LEU A 176 2.21 19.17 -4.65
CA LEU A 176 1.51 20.01 -3.66
C LEU A 176 1.94 19.74 -2.22
N SER A 177 3.00 18.95 -1.99
CA SER A 177 3.71 19.05 -0.72
C SER A 177 4.37 20.43 -0.67
N LEU A 178 3.62 21.40 -0.12
CA LEU A 178 4.08 22.73 0.24
C LEU A 178 5.52 22.61 0.76
N PRO A 179 6.46 23.45 0.28
CA PRO A 179 7.83 23.45 0.79
C PRO A 179 7.74 23.46 2.31
N LYS A 180 8.28 22.41 2.94
CA LYS A 180 8.38 22.32 4.39
C LYS A 180 9.06 23.61 4.82
N LEU A 181 8.28 24.57 5.33
CA LEU A 181 8.82 25.86 5.70
C LEU A 181 9.98 25.58 6.67
N PRO A 182 11.15 26.19 6.43
CA PRO A 182 12.33 25.87 7.21
C PRO A 182 12.01 26.00 8.70
N GLN A 183 12.21 24.91 9.45
CA GLN A 183 11.87 24.82 10.87
C GLN A 183 12.54 25.93 11.72
N TRP A 184 13.61 26.56 11.22
CA TRP A 184 14.28 27.67 11.88
C TRP A 184 13.43 28.95 11.98
N LYS A 185 12.42 29.14 11.12
CA LYS A 185 11.50 30.29 11.26
C LYS A 185 10.54 30.16 12.47
N TYR A 186 10.34 28.96 13.01
CA TYR A 186 9.51 28.74 14.21
C TYR A 186 10.30 28.88 15.52
N SER A 187 11.63 28.83 15.48
CA SER A 187 12.47 29.00 16.69
C SER A 187 12.69 30.47 17.04
N ALA A 188 12.72 31.36 16.04
CA ALA A 188 12.91 32.79 16.26
C ALA A 188 11.73 33.43 17.04
N THR A 189 10.50 33.06 16.72
CA THR A 189 9.30 33.58 17.40
C THR A 189 9.18 33.07 18.85
N ARG A 190 9.72 31.90 19.18
CA ARG A 190 9.71 31.38 20.56
C ARG A 190 10.71 32.10 21.46
N SER A 191 11.84 32.54 20.93
CA SER A 191 12.82 33.35 21.67
C SER A 191 12.39 34.81 21.84
N GLU A 192 11.64 35.37 20.88
CA GLU A 192 11.07 36.72 20.98
C GLU A 192 9.96 36.79 22.05
N ALA A 193 9.05 35.80 22.07
CA ALA A 193 7.96 35.72 23.04
C ALA A 193 8.44 35.50 24.48
N ALA A 194 9.65 34.96 24.69
CA ALA A 194 10.26 34.81 26.00
C ALA A 194 10.91 36.11 26.52
N ARG A 195 11.19 37.08 25.64
CA ARG A 195 11.82 38.37 26.01
C ARG A 195 10.81 39.47 26.32
N ASN A 196 9.56 39.36 25.89
CA ASN A 196 8.55 40.38 26.15
C ASN A 196 7.23 39.76 26.64
N PRO A 197 7.01 39.67 27.97
CA PRO A 197 5.80 39.05 28.54
C PRO A 197 4.52 39.86 28.30
N GLU A 198 4.60 41.10 27.82
CA GLU A 198 3.41 41.92 27.51
C GLU A 198 2.75 41.61 26.16
N LEU A 199 3.44 40.89 25.26
CA LEU A 199 2.92 40.54 23.94
C LEU A 199 2.26 39.16 23.91
N GLN A 200 1.73 38.66 25.03
CA GLN A 200 0.88 37.47 25.00
C GLN A 200 -0.44 37.82 24.30
N PRO A 201 -0.75 37.25 23.13
CA PRO A 201 -2.08 37.36 22.56
C PRO A 201 -3.05 36.73 23.55
N PHE A 202 -4.13 37.44 23.87
CA PHE A 202 -5.22 36.99 24.72
C PHE A 202 -5.66 35.58 24.31
N THR A 203 -5.13 34.56 25.00
CA THR A 203 -5.47 33.16 24.74
C THR A 203 -6.89 32.96 25.21
N GLU A 204 -7.83 32.89 24.27
CA GLU A 204 -9.17 32.41 24.54
C GLU A 204 -9.09 31.05 25.27
N PRO A 205 -9.91 30.86 26.31
CA PRO A 205 -9.90 29.62 27.07
C PRO A 205 -10.22 28.44 26.15
N PRO A 206 -9.50 27.31 26.30
CA PRO A 206 -9.67 26.15 25.43
C PRO A 206 -11.10 25.62 25.53
N LYS A 207 -11.87 25.76 24.45
CA LYS A 207 -13.14 25.04 24.26
C LYS A 207 -12.86 23.54 24.35
N HIS A 208 -13.31 22.95 25.45
CA HIS A 208 -13.38 21.52 25.68
C HIS A 208 -14.08 20.84 24.48
N THR A 209 -13.30 20.28 23.57
CA THR A 209 -13.84 19.38 22.54
C THR A 209 -13.82 17.96 23.13
N PRO A 210 -14.97 17.27 23.17
CA PRO A 210 -15.03 15.92 23.71
C PRO A 210 -14.22 14.98 22.82
N LYS A 211 -13.26 14.27 23.43
CA LYS A 211 -12.48 13.22 22.80
C LYS A 211 -13.42 12.13 22.29
N HIS A 212 -13.72 12.17 20.99
CA HIS A 212 -14.43 11.07 20.33
C HIS A 212 -13.56 9.81 20.36
N GLY A 213 -13.96 8.86 21.20
CA GLY A 213 -13.31 7.57 21.36
C GLY A 213 -13.21 6.83 20.03
N ARG A 214 -11.97 6.64 19.56
CA ARG A 214 -11.66 5.70 18.48
C ARG A 214 -12.04 4.29 18.93
N LYS A 215 -13.20 3.80 18.48
CA LYS A 215 -13.57 2.39 18.58
C LYS A 215 -12.53 1.54 17.85
N ARG A 216 -11.71 0.85 18.64
CA ARG A 216 -10.69 -0.11 18.19
C ARG A 216 -11.43 -1.34 17.64
N LYS A 217 -11.52 -1.44 16.32
CA LYS A 217 -12.13 -2.57 15.61
C LYS A 217 -11.25 -3.81 15.83
N ARG A 218 -11.58 -4.64 16.83
CA ARG A 218 -10.96 -5.95 17.04
C ARG A 218 -11.27 -6.82 15.81
N ARG A 219 -10.23 -7.22 15.08
CA ARG A 219 -10.34 -8.30 14.09
C ARG A 219 -10.34 -9.62 14.84
N PHE A 220 -11.48 -10.31 14.84
CA PHE A 220 -11.53 -11.73 15.16
C PHE A 220 -10.93 -12.49 13.97
N PHE A 221 -9.85 -13.23 14.21
CA PHE A 221 -9.42 -14.34 13.37
C PHE A 221 -10.13 -15.58 13.89
N GLY A 222 -11.05 -16.13 13.08
CA GLY A 222 -11.56 -17.48 13.25
C GLY A 222 -10.63 -18.46 12.58
N LYS A 223 -10.40 -19.60 13.24
CA LYS A 223 -9.66 -20.77 12.77
C LYS A 223 -10.43 -21.51 11.70
#